data_AF-A0A257Y8D6-F1
#
_entry.id   AF-A0A257Y8D6-F1
#
_cell.length_a   1.000
_cell.length_b   1.000
_cell.length_c   1.000
_cell.angle_alpha   90.00
_cell.angle_beta   90.00
_cell.angle_gamma   90.00
#
_symmetry.space_group_name_H-M   'P 1'
#
loop_
_entity.id
_entity.type
_entity.pdbx_description
1 polymer ?
#
loop_
_entity_poly.entity_id
_entity_poly.type
_entity_poly.pdbx_seq_one_letter_code
_entity_poly.pdbx_strand_id
1 'polypeptide(L)'
;MKLIALGFALIAAGCAMGPTNPGPETLADLEAAYDWQYEPGQKLNADWATGVQGILGDLSRPKAIEAIEAAGFECMYGEAHEDYPDPMAVCTRGFATRSCQMDWEISSTADKGMVTWVDGAFRRDCVGLESDWPDQVKSAIDDQLAPMTPPVAPKS
;
A
#
# COMPACT_ATOMS: atom_id res chain seq x y z
N MET A 1 -34.82 32.34 59.15
CA MET A 1 -35.61 32.69 57.95
C MET A 1 -34.65 33.06 56.83
N LYS A 2 -34.89 32.53 55.60
CA LYS A 2 -34.15 32.70 54.32
C LYS A 2 -32.96 31.72 54.10
N LEU A 3 -33.19 30.57 53.44
CA LEU A 3 -33.20 30.25 51.98
C LEU A 3 -31.78 30.23 51.35
N ILE A 4 -31.18 29.05 51.15
CA ILE A 4 -31.08 28.22 49.91
C ILE A 4 -30.20 28.84 48.81
N ALA A 5 -29.10 28.15 48.47
CA ALA A 5 -28.69 27.87 47.09
C ALA A 5 -27.65 26.73 47.07
N LEU A 6 -28.08 25.52 46.70
CA LEU A 6 -27.23 24.41 46.29
C LEU A 6 -26.68 24.70 44.88
N GLY A 7 -25.36 24.87 44.75
CA GLY A 7 -24.67 24.93 43.47
C GLY A 7 -24.30 23.52 43.00
N PHE A 8 -25.12 22.94 42.12
CA PHE A 8 -24.79 21.75 41.36
C PHE A 8 -23.68 22.09 40.35
N ALA A 9 -22.47 21.61 40.60
CA ALA A 9 -21.42 21.60 39.60
C ALA A 9 -21.70 20.48 38.60
N LEU A 10 -22.26 20.83 37.43
CA LEU A 10 -22.24 19.96 36.25
C LEU A 10 -20.77 19.78 35.83
N ILE A 11 -20.23 18.59 36.08
CA ILE A 11 -19.02 18.12 35.40
C ILE A 11 -19.47 17.79 33.98
N ALA A 12 -19.18 18.68 33.03
CA ALA A 12 -19.27 18.37 31.63
C ALA A 12 -18.30 17.23 31.33
N ALA A 13 -18.84 16.04 31.10
CA ALA A 13 -18.13 14.94 30.47
C ALA A 13 -17.81 15.37 29.02
N GLY A 14 -16.71 16.10 28.86
CA GLY A 14 -16.10 16.28 27.56
C GLY A 14 -15.73 14.91 27.04
N CYS A 15 -16.38 14.47 25.97
CA CYS A 15 -15.94 13.33 25.19
C CYS A 15 -14.50 13.61 24.79
N ALA A 16 -13.55 12.98 25.48
CA ALA A 16 -12.21 12.80 24.98
C ALA A 16 -12.35 11.89 23.76
N MET A 17 -12.57 12.50 22.59
CA MET A 17 -12.15 11.92 21.33
C MET A 17 -10.65 11.71 21.50
N GLY A 18 -10.25 10.47 21.78
CA GLY A 18 -8.85 10.07 21.73
C GLY A 18 -8.29 10.43 20.35
N PRO A 19 -6.96 10.52 20.22
CA PRO A 19 -6.35 10.79 18.93
C PRO A 19 -6.83 9.70 17.95
N THR A 20 -7.77 10.05 17.08
CA THR A 20 -7.91 9.39 15.79
C THR A 20 -6.58 9.70 15.12
N ASN A 21 -5.65 8.75 15.09
CA ASN A 21 -4.51 8.89 14.20
C ASN A 21 -5.13 9.12 12.83
N PRO A 22 -5.00 10.32 12.22
CA PRO A 22 -5.40 10.46 10.83
C PRO A 22 -4.59 9.42 10.07
N GLY A 23 -5.25 8.70 9.15
CA GLY A 23 -4.53 7.79 8.26
C GLY A 23 -3.44 8.53 7.48
N PRO A 24 -2.60 7.82 6.72
CA PRO A 24 -1.58 8.44 5.89
C PRO A 24 -2.15 9.57 5.02
N GLU A 25 -1.59 10.78 5.12
CA GLU A 25 -2.01 11.95 4.32
C GLU A 25 -1.13 12.16 3.09
N THR A 26 0.09 11.61 3.12
CA THR A 26 1.05 11.66 2.01
C THR A 26 1.58 10.27 1.66
N LEU A 27 2.15 10.11 0.46
CA LEU A 27 2.81 8.87 0.07
C LEU A 27 3.97 8.52 1.02
N ALA A 28 4.70 9.53 1.51
CA ALA A 28 5.76 9.32 2.49
C ALA A 28 5.22 8.81 3.84
N ASP A 29 4.07 9.31 4.29
CA ASP A 29 3.41 8.78 5.49
C ASP A 29 2.93 7.34 5.27
N LEU A 30 2.45 7.03 4.06
CA LEU A 30 1.98 5.70 3.69
C LEU A 30 3.14 4.69 3.68
N GLU A 31 4.28 5.08 3.11
CA GLU A 31 5.52 4.30 3.15
C GLU A 31 6.02 4.09 4.59
N ALA A 32 5.83 5.05 5.49
CA ALA A 32 6.25 4.92 6.89
C ALA A 32 5.26 4.14 7.78
N ALA A 33 4.05 3.86 7.29
CA ALA A 33 2.95 3.32 8.10
C ALA A 33 3.04 1.81 8.38
N TYR A 34 3.86 1.06 7.63
CA TYR A 34 3.87 -0.41 7.66
C TYR A 34 5.28 -0.99 7.76
N ASP A 35 5.36 -2.19 8.34
CA ASP A 35 6.56 -3.01 8.25
C ASP A 35 6.59 -3.81 6.95
N TRP A 36 7.06 -3.15 5.88
CA TRP A 36 7.13 -3.72 4.54
C TRP A 36 8.00 -4.97 4.43
N GLN A 37 8.87 -5.23 5.43
CA GLN A 37 9.74 -6.40 5.41
C GLN A 37 9.05 -7.64 5.97
N TYR A 38 8.22 -7.50 7.01
CA TYR A 38 7.72 -8.66 7.76
C TYR A 38 6.21 -8.83 7.76
N GLU A 39 5.42 -7.80 7.43
CA GLU A 39 3.97 -7.96 7.32
C GLU A 39 3.55 -8.83 6.12
N PRO A 40 2.36 -9.47 6.16
CA PRO A 40 1.85 -10.27 5.05
C PRO A 40 1.73 -9.48 3.75
N GLY A 41 2.22 -10.04 2.64
CA GLY A 41 2.27 -9.34 1.35
C GLY A 41 0.89 -8.94 0.82
N GLN A 42 -0.13 -9.81 0.97
CA GLN A 42 -1.50 -9.50 0.55
C GLN A 42 -2.08 -8.28 1.31
N LYS A 43 -1.82 -8.20 2.61
CA LYS A 43 -2.25 -7.06 3.43
C LYS A 43 -1.53 -5.79 2.99
N LEU A 44 -0.21 -5.84 2.87
CA LEU A 44 0.61 -4.70 2.44
C LEU A 44 0.19 -4.17 1.06
N ASN A 45 -0.13 -5.05 0.11
CA ASN A 45 -0.63 -4.64 -1.20
C ASN A 45 -2.02 -3.98 -1.11
N ALA A 46 -2.94 -4.53 -0.32
CA ALA A 46 -4.27 -3.95 -0.15
C ALA A 46 -4.23 -2.58 0.55
N ASP A 47 -3.38 -2.46 1.57
CA ASP A 47 -3.16 -1.23 2.32
C ASP A 47 -2.50 -0.16 1.44
N TRP A 48 -1.50 -0.55 0.64
CA TRP A 48 -0.88 0.34 -0.36
C TRP A 48 -1.90 0.84 -1.39
N ALA A 49 -2.66 -0.07 -2.02
CA ALA A 49 -3.68 0.28 -3.00
C ALA A 49 -4.73 1.26 -2.43
N THR A 50 -5.23 0.96 -1.23
CA THR A 50 -6.22 1.79 -0.54
C THR A 50 -5.66 3.16 -0.17
N GLY A 51 -4.42 3.20 0.36
CA GLY A 51 -3.76 4.44 0.73
C GLY A 51 -3.49 5.34 -0.48
N VAL A 52 -2.94 4.78 -1.55
CA VAL A 52 -2.69 5.48 -2.81
C VAL A 52 -3.98 6.08 -3.37
N GLN A 53 -5.08 5.32 -3.39
CA GLN A 53 -6.39 5.82 -3.80
C GLN A 53 -6.88 6.97 -2.92
N GLY A 54 -6.79 6.84 -1.60
CA GLY A 54 -7.22 7.87 -0.65
C GLY A 54 -6.40 9.16 -0.73
N ILE A 55 -5.12 9.08 -1.06
CA ILE A 55 -4.21 10.23 -1.12
C ILE A 55 -4.29 10.94 -2.48
N LEU A 56 -4.36 10.17 -3.58
CA LEU A 56 -4.21 10.72 -4.93
C LEU A 56 -5.51 10.81 -5.73
N GLY A 57 -6.55 10.06 -5.35
CA GLY A 57 -7.76 9.88 -6.16
C GLY A 57 -8.54 11.18 -6.42
N ASP A 58 -8.50 12.13 -5.48
CA ASP A 58 -9.22 13.40 -5.59
C ASP A 58 -8.35 14.55 -6.16
N LEU A 59 -7.08 14.26 -6.52
CA LEU A 59 -6.16 15.27 -7.04
C LEU A 59 -6.35 15.50 -8.54
N SER A 60 -5.96 16.69 -9.00
CA SER A 60 -5.68 16.87 -10.42
C SER A 60 -4.44 16.07 -10.80
N ARG A 61 -4.37 15.65 -12.05
CA ARG A 61 -3.26 14.84 -12.57
C ARG A 61 -1.88 15.50 -12.34
N PRO A 62 -1.68 16.80 -12.59
CA PRO A 62 -0.39 17.43 -12.29
C PRO A 62 -0.02 17.38 -10.80
N LYS A 63 -0.99 17.55 -9.89
CA LYS A 63 -0.75 17.48 -8.44
C LYS A 63 -0.45 16.06 -7.97
N ALA A 64 -1.14 15.08 -8.54
CA ALA A 64 -0.86 13.68 -8.25
C ALA A 64 0.56 13.31 -8.69
N ILE A 65 0.97 13.68 -9.91
CA ILE A 65 2.34 13.45 -10.40
C ILE A 65 3.37 14.18 -9.54
N GLU A 66 3.14 15.45 -9.18
CA GLU A 66 4.03 16.20 -8.28
C GLU A 66 4.21 15.49 -6.93
N ALA A 67 3.12 14.97 -6.34
CA ALA A 67 3.18 14.21 -5.09
C ALA A 67 3.94 12.89 -5.24
N ILE A 68 3.76 12.19 -6.36
CA ILE A 68 4.45 10.93 -6.69
C ILE A 68 5.96 11.16 -6.87
N GLU A 69 6.34 12.16 -7.66
CA GLU A 69 7.75 12.51 -7.91
C GLU A 69 8.43 13.04 -6.63
N ALA A 70 7.72 13.83 -5.81
CA ALA A 70 8.22 14.27 -4.51
C ALA A 70 8.46 13.11 -3.53
N ALA A 71 7.73 12.01 -3.67
CA ALA A 71 7.95 10.75 -2.97
C ALA A 71 9.05 9.88 -3.62
N GLY A 72 9.77 10.37 -4.63
CA GLY A 72 10.93 9.71 -5.22
C GLY A 72 10.59 8.55 -6.16
N PHE A 73 9.37 8.49 -6.67
CA PHE A 73 9.01 7.55 -7.73
C PHE A 73 9.47 8.06 -9.10
N GLU A 74 9.83 7.13 -9.97
CA GLU A 74 10.12 7.40 -11.38
C GLU A 74 8.91 7.02 -12.23
N CYS A 75 8.39 7.97 -13.01
CA CYS A 75 7.20 7.76 -13.84
C CYS A 75 7.54 7.49 -15.31
N MET A 76 6.94 6.43 -15.85
CA MET A 76 6.85 6.19 -17.29
C MET A 76 5.45 6.53 -17.77
N TYR A 77 5.37 7.18 -18.93
CA TYR A 77 4.13 7.63 -19.54
C TYR A 77 3.85 6.83 -20.81
N GLY A 78 2.60 6.42 -21.00
CA GLY A 78 2.15 5.83 -22.25
C GLY A 78 2.14 6.85 -23.41
N GLU A 79 1.87 6.36 -24.62
CA GLU A 79 1.71 7.24 -25.77
C GLU A 79 0.40 8.02 -25.69
N ALA A 80 0.49 9.34 -25.80
CA ALA A 80 -0.68 10.20 -25.92
C ALA A 80 -1.29 10.09 -27.33
N HIS A 81 -2.60 10.21 -27.42
CA HIS A 81 -3.33 10.30 -28.69
C HIS A 81 -4.34 11.45 -28.63
N GLU A 82 -4.81 11.92 -29.79
CA GLU A 82 -5.78 13.01 -29.86
C GLU A 82 -7.09 12.69 -29.09
N ASP A 83 -7.49 11.42 -29.09
CA ASP A 83 -8.68 10.92 -28.37
C ASP A 83 -8.43 10.65 -26.87
N TYR A 84 -7.18 10.57 -26.44
CA TYR A 84 -6.76 10.35 -25.06
C TYR A 84 -5.47 11.14 -24.79
N PRO A 85 -5.59 12.46 -24.60
CA PRO A 85 -4.44 13.36 -24.46
C PRO A 85 -3.69 13.16 -23.14
N ASP A 86 -4.32 12.51 -22.16
CA ASP A 86 -3.78 12.21 -20.85
C ASP A 86 -3.36 10.72 -20.79
N PRO A 87 -2.14 10.37 -21.23
CA PRO A 87 -1.70 8.98 -21.21
C PRO A 87 -1.62 8.44 -19.78
N MET A 88 -1.79 7.13 -19.68
CA MET A 88 -1.52 6.40 -18.45
C MET A 88 -0.10 6.67 -17.98
N ALA A 89 0.09 6.81 -16.68
CA ALA A 89 1.41 6.82 -16.06
C ALA A 89 1.52 5.61 -15.14
N VAL A 90 2.69 4.98 -15.18
CA VAL A 90 3.11 3.94 -14.25
C VAL A 90 4.37 4.45 -13.59
N CYS A 91 4.29 4.66 -12.28
CA CYS A 91 5.38 5.20 -11.49
C CYS A 91 5.86 4.14 -10.53
N THR A 92 7.17 3.88 -10.50
CA THR A 92 7.76 2.84 -9.66
C THR A 92 8.80 3.41 -8.74
N ARG A 93 8.91 2.81 -7.56
CA ARG A 93 10.00 3.04 -6.62
C ARG A 93 10.41 1.71 -6.00
N GLY A 94 11.65 1.33 -6.25
CA GLY A 94 12.25 0.13 -5.69
C GLY A 94 13.17 0.47 -4.51
N PHE A 95 13.24 -0.44 -3.55
CA PHE A 95 14.28 -0.44 -2.52
C PHE A 95 14.64 -1.88 -2.18
N ALA A 96 15.81 -2.09 -1.57
CA ALA A 96 16.28 -3.42 -1.23
C ALA A 96 16.86 -3.46 0.18
N THR A 97 16.65 -4.59 0.84
CA THR A 97 17.42 -5.00 2.02
C THR A 97 18.42 -6.08 1.61
N ARG A 98 19.20 -6.61 2.56
CA ARG A 98 20.11 -7.74 2.27
C ARG A 98 19.37 -9.00 1.79
N SER A 99 18.12 -9.16 2.18
CA SER A 99 17.36 -10.39 1.93
C SER A 99 16.23 -10.23 0.94
N CYS A 100 15.81 -9.00 0.61
CA CYS A 100 14.63 -8.75 -0.21
C CYS A 100 14.79 -7.55 -1.13
N GLN A 101 14.22 -7.65 -2.33
CA GLN A 101 13.85 -6.53 -3.18
C GLN A 101 12.38 -6.19 -2.94
N MET A 102 12.07 -4.91 -2.82
CA MET A 102 10.73 -4.38 -2.64
C MET A 102 10.44 -3.36 -3.72
N ASP A 103 9.26 -3.45 -4.33
CA ASP A 103 8.82 -2.56 -5.40
C ASP A 103 7.43 -2.01 -5.07
N TRP A 104 7.32 -0.69 -4.98
CA TRP A 104 6.06 0.02 -5.01
C TRP A 104 5.78 0.52 -6.43
N GLU A 105 4.54 0.38 -6.86
CA GLU A 105 4.03 0.88 -8.13
C GLU A 105 2.77 1.70 -7.87
N ILE A 106 2.63 2.78 -8.64
CA ILE A 106 1.44 3.61 -8.73
C ILE A 106 1.07 3.70 -10.20
N SER A 107 -0.11 3.21 -10.56
CA SER A 107 -0.67 3.34 -11.90
C SER A 107 -1.78 4.38 -11.86
N SER A 108 -1.83 5.29 -12.83
CA SER A 108 -2.93 6.27 -12.90
C SER A 108 -3.23 6.73 -14.31
N THR A 109 -4.53 6.89 -14.58
CA THR A 109 -5.09 7.51 -15.78
C THR A 109 -5.78 8.82 -15.43
N ALA A 110 -5.92 9.69 -16.41
CA ALA A 110 -6.63 10.95 -16.25
C ALA A 110 -7.59 11.21 -17.43
N ASP A 111 -8.62 12.03 -17.17
CA ASP A 111 -9.46 12.63 -18.20
C ASP A 111 -9.54 14.14 -17.93
N LYS A 112 -9.20 14.94 -18.95
CA LYS A 112 -9.17 16.41 -18.89
C LYS A 112 -8.31 16.93 -17.74
N GLY A 113 -7.18 16.28 -17.48
CA GLY A 113 -6.23 16.66 -16.44
C GLY A 113 -6.66 16.32 -15.00
N MET A 114 -7.75 15.57 -14.81
CA MET A 114 -8.18 15.05 -13.51
C MET A 114 -7.92 13.55 -13.42
N VAL A 115 -7.48 13.06 -12.27
CA VAL A 115 -7.32 11.61 -12.05
C VAL A 115 -8.70 10.95 -12.21
N THR A 116 -8.80 9.98 -13.13
CA THR A 116 -10.00 9.16 -13.31
C THR A 116 -9.86 7.81 -12.63
N TRP A 117 -8.64 7.29 -12.60
CA TRP A 117 -8.30 6.07 -11.90
C TRP A 117 -6.87 6.17 -11.41
N VAL A 118 -6.64 5.67 -10.20
CA VAL A 118 -5.33 5.50 -9.60
C VAL A 118 -5.35 4.23 -8.77
N ASP A 119 -4.28 3.47 -8.82
CA ASP A 119 -4.12 2.25 -8.04
C ASP A 119 -2.66 2.06 -7.64
N GLY A 120 -2.48 1.31 -6.58
CA GLY A 120 -1.17 0.96 -6.05
C GLY A 120 -0.93 -0.55 -6.14
N ALA A 121 0.30 -0.95 -6.47
CA ALA A 121 0.74 -2.32 -6.27
C ALA A 121 2.03 -2.37 -5.45
N PHE A 122 2.14 -3.37 -4.58
CA PHE A 122 3.33 -3.66 -3.80
C PHE A 122 3.80 -5.08 -4.08
N ARG A 123 5.10 -5.24 -4.31
CA ARG A 123 5.76 -6.55 -4.47
C ARG A 123 6.97 -6.63 -3.55
N ARG A 124 7.18 -7.82 -2.99
CA ARG A 124 8.35 -8.17 -2.19
C ARG A 124 8.88 -9.52 -2.67
N ASP A 125 10.16 -9.54 -3.01
CA ASP A 125 10.88 -10.70 -3.53
C ASP A 125 12.13 -10.95 -2.66
N CYS A 126 12.15 -12.03 -1.88
CA CYS A 126 13.11 -12.32 -0.81
C CYS A 126 13.90 -13.63 -1.00
N VAL A 127 15.07 -13.54 -1.63
CA VAL A 127 15.96 -14.68 -1.89
C VAL A 127 16.13 -15.63 -0.67
N GLY A 128 15.73 -16.90 -0.85
CA GLY A 128 16.07 -18.00 0.05
C GLY A 128 15.24 -18.09 1.33
N LEU A 129 14.11 -17.39 1.41
CA LEU A 129 13.21 -17.43 2.56
C LEU A 129 11.86 -18.13 2.28
N GLU A 130 11.64 -18.70 1.09
CA GLU A 130 10.35 -19.26 0.64
C GLU A 130 9.15 -18.30 0.86
N SER A 131 9.46 -17.00 0.98
CA SER A 131 8.53 -15.92 1.31
C SER A 131 8.12 -15.14 0.04
N ASP A 132 8.45 -15.69 -1.12
CA ASP A 132 8.58 -14.99 -2.40
C ASP A 132 7.30 -15.16 -3.20
N TRP A 133 6.62 -14.03 -3.42
CA TRP A 133 5.23 -13.80 -3.86
C TRP A 133 4.29 -13.40 -2.71
N PRO A 134 3.14 -12.74 -2.98
CA PRO A 134 2.18 -12.33 -1.97
C PRO A 134 1.44 -13.56 -1.38
N ASP A 135 2.21 -14.47 -0.77
CA ASP A 135 1.96 -15.86 -0.32
C ASP A 135 2.36 -16.94 -1.34
N GLN A 136 2.64 -18.16 -0.84
CA GLN A 136 3.02 -19.37 -1.61
C GLN A 136 2.23 -19.41 -2.92
N VAL A 137 2.88 -19.11 -4.05
CA VAL A 137 2.29 -19.43 -5.34
C VAL A 137 2.15 -20.94 -5.35
N LYS A 138 0.92 -21.47 -5.30
CA LYS A 138 0.68 -22.86 -5.69
C LYS A 138 0.98 -22.96 -7.17
N SER A 139 2.25 -23.21 -7.48
CA SER A 139 2.70 -23.47 -8.83
C SER A 139 2.16 -24.84 -9.22
N ALA A 140 1.70 -25.00 -10.47
CA ALA A 140 1.39 -26.33 -11.00
C ALA A 140 2.61 -27.27 -10.99
N ILE A 141 3.81 -26.73 -10.75
CA ILE A 141 5.06 -27.47 -10.54
C ILE A 141 5.12 -28.07 -9.13
N ASP A 142 4.46 -27.48 -8.12
CA ASP A 142 4.44 -28.00 -6.75
C ASP A 142 3.69 -29.34 -6.66
N ASP A 143 2.69 -29.55 -7.53
CA ASP A 143 2.01 -30.84 -7.71
C ASP A 143 2.88 -31.88 -8.45
N GLN A 144 4.04 -31.47 -8.97
CA GLN A 144 5.01 -32.31 -9.67
C GLN A 144 6.36 -32.44 -8.92
N LEU A 145 6.47 -31.87 -7.71
CA LEU A 145 7.65 -32.09 -6.87
C LEU A 145 7.75 -33.57 -6.49
N ALA A 146 8.97 -34.09 -6.53
CA ALA A 146 9.26 -35.46 -6.12
C ALA A 146 8.76 -35.69 -4.68
N PRO A 147 8.15 -36.85 -4.38
CA PRO A 147 7.58 -37.13 -3.06
C PRO A 147 8.62 -36.87 -1.97
N MET A 148 8.24 -36.09 -0.95
CA MET A 148 9.12 -35.64 0.15
C MET A 148 9.78 -36.77 0.95
N THR A 149 9.36 -38.03 0.75
CA THR A 149 9.95 -39.18 1.41
C THR A 149 10.87 -39.91 0.44
N PRO A 150 12.19 -40.00 0.70
CA PRO A 150 13.03 -40.96 -0.01
C PRO A 150 12.42 -42.36 0.14
N PRO A 151 12.46 -43.22 -0.89
CA PRO A 151 11.96 -44.58 -0.74
C PRO A 151 12.66 -45.24 0.46
N VAL A 152 11.87 -45.78 1.38
CA VAL A 152 12.39 -46.52 2.53
C VAL A 152 13.27 -47.64 1.98
N ALA A 153 14.56 -47.61 2.30
CA ALA A 153 15.47 -48.67 1.88
C ALA A 153 14.91 -50.02 2.34
N PRO A 154 14.90 -51.05 1.48
CA PRO A 154 14.43 -52.38 1.89
C PRO A 154 15.25 -52.85 3.08
N LYS A 155 14.56 -53.30 4.13
CA LYS A 155 15.20 -53.89 5.30
C LYS A 155 15.97 -55.13 4.85
N SER A 156 17.30 -55.04 4.84
CA SER A 156 18.22 -56.18 4.76
C SER A 156 18.40 -56.81 6.14
#